data_AF-A0A2K9CHB5-F1
#
_entry.id   AF-A0A2K9CHB5-F1
#
_cell.length_a   1.000
_cell.length_b   1.000
_cell.length_c   1.000
_cell.angle_alpha   90.00
_cell.angle_beta   90.00
_cell.angle_gamma   90.00
#
_symmetry.space_group_name_H-M   'P 1'
#
loop_
_entity.id
_entity.type
_entity.pdbx_description
1 polymer ?
#
loop_
_entity_poly.entity_id
_entity_poly.type
_entity_poly.pdbx_seq_one_letter_code
_entity_poly.pdbx_strand_id
1 'polypeptide(L)'
;MVSDTLADTYSRRGQLPGQDIVRAWESDSQNALSRAINTNFNSQSTANRLNGLGASLVEQFAKGGTNISQSVLYASADRAENAGEIKTDQSLLHSKADNLVSLSIKTASGKTVTFSLSSQSDGLGVQATVDGGALTDDELKAVGQLGSAFQAAVDGLTAVPPKLDLGNLTRFDSKVLASVDLNAKLKTLQGPDLTLAYHADSQSRTTRMSGPSGELNLAVDLKNAAILGNAQQQAKALKTYLAQFDRVQERGNAKADLMAMFKDAFSAMNSNYPQGAGVPEALTRNPTDQGLLTGLADFKASIKQASESSNPMRPSEVDGFAYNVSQKTRVGGNSALDRSVTQEQQSSLSASFHKSLNGGKNPALGRDVESQNYLYVQVEDKASSSANLAYKDGLLTNAAVSQEASQNTRTQKYVMGKLVDETFVPKEASAKRDYLVLLEYAAKESKKSKDALQESTLKEALENLQASVMLQEDPSALSR
;
A
#
# COMPACT_ATOMS: atom_id res chain seq x y z
N MET A 1 21.46 -66.24 -31.70
CA MET A 1 21.03 -64.83 -31.86
C MET A 1 20.02 -64.56 -30.78
N VAL A 2 20.43 -63.89 -29.71
CA VAL A 2 19.56 -63.45 -28.61
C VAL A 2 19.47 -61.94 -28.76
N SER A 3 18.29 -61.44 -29.07
CA SER A 3 18.04 -60.00 -29.15
C SER A 3 17.82 -59.44 -27.76
N ASP A 4 18.58 -58.39 -27.48
CA ASP A 4 18.65 -57.60 -26.26
C ASP A 4 17.34 -56.81 -26.08
N THR A 5 16.62 -57.03 -24.97
CA THR A 5 15.56 -56.14 -24.48
C THR A 5 16.05 -55.46 -23.21
N LEU A 6 16.92 -54.47 -23.37
CA LEU A 6 17.20 -53.49 -22.33
C LEU A 6 15.95 -52.62 -22.14
N ALA A 7 15.18 -52.93 -21.11
CA ALA A 7 14.07 -52.12 -20.63
C ALA A 7 14.61 -50.78 -20.08
N ASP A 8 14.14 -49.68 -20.66
CA ASP A 8 14.37 -48.32 -20.16
C ASP A 8 13.95 -48.24 -18.68
N THR A 9 14.93 -48.22 -17.78
CA THR A 9 14.70 -48.31 -16.32
C THR A 9 14.24 -46.97 -15.71
N TYR A 10 14.23 -45.88 -16.49
CA TYR A 10 13.88 -44.55 -16.01
C TYR A 10 13.16 -43.70 -17.07
N SER A 11 12.12 -42.98 -16.66
CA SER A 11 11.46 -41.96 -17.49
C SER A 11 12.33 -40.69 -17.63
N ARG A 12 11.95 -39.75 -18.51
CA ARG A 12 12.60 -38.43 -18.68
C ARG A 12 12.75 -37.60 -17.38
N ARG A 13 12.11 -38.02 -16.28
CA ARG A 13 12.21 -37.41 -14.94
C ARG A 13 12.90 -38.31 -13.89
N GLY A 14 13.47 -39.45 -14.28
CA GLY A 14 14.26 -40.30 -13.38
C GLY A 14 13.45 -41.17 -12.40
N GLN A 15 12.27 -41.66 -12.77
CA GLN A 15 11.42 -42.49 -11.88
C GLN A 15 11.36 -43.98 -12.28
N LEU A 16 11.20 -44.85 -11.26
CA LEU A 16 11.00 -46.29 -11.36
C LEU A 16 9.60 -46.64 -11.93
N PRO A 17 9.43 -47.81 -12.58
CA PRO A 17 8.12 -48.29 -13.05
C PRO A 17 7.12 -48.45 -11.89
N GLY A 18 5.88 -47.96 -12.05
CA GLY A 18 4.82 -47.99 -11.03
C GLY A 18 4.69 -46.72 -10.17
N GLN A 19 5.43 -45.66 -10.50
CA GLN A 19 5.34 -44.33 -9.87
C GLN A 19 4.82 -43.29 -10.87
N ASP A 20 3.77 -43.64 -11.62
CA ASP A 20 3.21 -42.74 -12.61
C ASP A 20 2.54 -41.55 -11.91
N ILE A 21 3.13 -40.36 -12.09
CA ILE A 21 2.55 -39.10 -11.63
C ILE A 21 1.48 -38.68 -12.64
N VAL A 22 0.24 -38.60 -12.18
CA VAL A 22 -0.91 -38.16 -12.97
C VAL A 22 -1.37 -36.79 -12.53
N ARG A 23 -2.15 -36.11 -13.37
CA ARG A 23 -2.87 -34.90 -12.99
C ARG A 23 -4.24 -35.30 -12.45
N ALA A 24 -4.46 -35.02 -11.18
CA ALA A 24 -5.76 -35.17 -10.56
C ALA A 24 -6.50 -33.84 -10.60
N TRP A 25 -7.63 -33.82 -11.30
CA TRP A 25 -8.54 -32.68 -11.36
C TRP A 25 -9.65 -32.82 -10.33
N GLU A 26 -10.10 -31.70 -9.77
CA GLU A 26 -11.25 -31.67 -8.86
C GLU A 26 -12.57 -31.90 -9.59
N SER A 27 -12.67 -31.44 -10.83
CA SER A 27 -13.78 -31.73 -11.73
C SER A 27 -13.34 -31.80 -13.18
N ASP A 28 -14.06 -32.58 -14.00
CA ASP A 28 -13.81 -32.73 -15.44
C ASP A 28 -14.30 -31.53 -16.28
N SER A 29 -14.64 -30.41 -15.66
CA SER A 29 -15.17 -29.24 -16.34
C SER A 29 -14.20 -28.70 -17.39
N GLN A 30 -14.68 -28.46 -18.61
CA GLN A 30 -13.90 -27.92 -19.73
C GLN A 30 -14.17 -26.42 -19.98
N ASN A 31 -14.60 -25.70 -18.95
CA ASN A 31 -14.87 -24.27 -19.04
C ASN A 31 -13.58 -23.44 -19.26
N ALA A 32 -13.73 -22.14 -19.47
CA ALA A 32 -12.60 -21.24 -19.71
C ALA A 32 -11.60 -21.21 -18.53
N LEU A 33 -12.09 -21.30 -17.29
CA LEU A 33 -11.27 -21.30 -16.08
C LEU A 33 -10.41 -22.57 -15.98
N SER A 34 -10.97 -23.76 -16.23
CA SER A 34 -10.19 -25.01 -16.28
C SER A 34 -9.11 -24.97 -17.35
N ARG A 35 -9.40 -24.37 -18.52
CA ARG A 35 -8.40 -24.19 -19.59
C ARG A 35 -7.29 -23.23 -19.17
N ALA A 36 -7.62 -22.14 -18.47
CA ALA A 36 -6.64 -21.21 -17.92
C ALA A 36 -5.73 -21.89 -16.88
N ILE A 37 -6.34 -22.63 -15.93
CA ILE A 37 -5.59 -23.43 -14.94
C ILE A 37 -4.64 -24.42 -15.64
N ASN A 38 -5.13 -25.17 -16.63
CA ASN A 38 -4.31 -26.15 -17.35
C ASN A 38 -3.12 -25.51 -18.08
N THR A 39 -3.32 -24.32 -18.65
CA THR A 39 -2.27 -23.54 -19.33
C THR A 39 -1.21 -23.07 -18.34
N ASN A 40 -1.65 -22.61 -17.17
CA ASN A 40 -0.77 -22.00 -16.16
C ASN A 40 -0.06 -23.02 -15.27
N PHE A 41 -0.61 -24.23 -15.11
CA PHE A 41 -0.20 -25.20 -14.08
C PHE A 41 1.29 -25.55 -14.08
N ASN A 42 1.88 -25.72 -15.26
CA ASN A 42 3.29 -26.13 -15.40
C ASN A 42 4.27 -24.96 -15.36
N SER A 43 3.80 -23.72 -15.15
CA SER A 43 4.69 -22.58 -15.10
C SER A 43 5.54 -22.59 -13.84
N GLN A 44 6.78 -22.12 -13.98
CA GLN A 44 7.76 -22.10 -12.88
C GLN A 44 7.63 -20.86 -11.98
N SER A 45 7.09 -19.76 -12.49
CA SER A 45 6.91 -18.53 -11.71
C SER A 45 5.48 -18.41 -11.19
N THR A 46 5.32 -17.98 -9.93
CA THR A 46 4.01 -17.76 -9.31
C THR A 46 3.15 -16.79 -10.14
N ALA A 47 3.74 -15.74 -10.71
CA ALA A 47 3.05 -14.79 -11.58
C ALA A 47 2.36 -15.48 -12.77
N ASN A 48 3.07 -16.33 -13.49
CA ASN A 48 2.50 -17.04 -14.62
C ASN A 48 1.51 -18.13 -14.19
N ARG A 49 1.68 -18.73 -13.00
CA ARG A 49 0.71 -19.69 -12.46
C ARG A 49 -0.63 -19.02 -12.15
N LEU A 50 -0.62 -17.78 -11.68
CA LEU A 50 -1.81 -17.02 -11.30
C LEU A 50 -2.35 -16.07 -12.40
N ASN A 51 -1.67 -15.99 -13.54
CA ASN A 51 -2.00 -15.06 -14.61
C ASN A 51 -3.43 -15.26 -15.12
N GLY A 52 -4.24 -14.21 -15.04
CA GLY A 52 -5.62 -14.18 -15.52
C GLY A 52 -6.62 -15.01 -14.70
N LEU A 53 -6.18 -15.76 -13.69
CA LEU A 53 -7.06 -16.64 -12.91
C LEU A 53 -8.04 -15.85 -12.04
N GLY A 54 -7.61 -14.75 -11.43
CA GLY A 54 -8.45 -13.90 -10.60
C GLY A 54 -9.60 -13.28 -11.41
N ALA A 55 -9.28 -12.67 -12.56
CA ALA A 55 -10.29 -12.11 -13.44
C ALA A 55 -11.24 -13.19 -13.99
N SER A 56 -10.71 -14.32 -14.45
CA SER A 56 -11.52 -15.43 -15.01
C SER A 56 -12.46 -16.04 -13.98
N LEU A 57 -11.99 -16.19 -12.73
CA LEU A 57 -12.79 -16.72 -11.63
C LEU A 57 -13.95 -15.80 -11.30
N VAL A 58 -13.68 -14.49 -11.15
CA VAL A 58 -14.72 -13.49 -10.86
C VAL A 58 -15.71 -13.38 -12.03
N GLU A 59 -15.25 -13.42 -13.27
CA GLU A 59 -16.12 -13.40 -14.45
C GLU A 59 -17.03 -14.64 -14.50
N GLN A 60 -16.49 -15.83 -14.26
CA GLN A 60 -17.29 -17.05 -14.23
C GLN A 60 -18.31 -17.03 -13.10
N PHE A 61 -17.92 -16.54 -11.92
CA PHE A 61 -18.84 -16.37 -10.79
C PHE A 61 -19.96 -15.38 -11.12
N ALA A 62 -19.64 -14.21 -11.68
CA ALA A 62 -20.62 -13.18 -12.00
C ALA A 62 -21.68 -13.65 -13.03
N LYS A 63 -21.38 -14.67 -13.84
CA LYS A 63 -22.34 -15.29 -14.77
C LYS A 63 -23.31 -16.27 -14.11
N GLY A 64 -22.90 -16.93 -13.03
CA GLY A 64 -23.66 -18.02 -12.40
C GLY A 64 -24.21 -17.72 -11.01
N GLY A 65 -23.54 -16.85 -10.25
CA GLY A 65 -23.87 -16.52 -8.85
C GLY A 65 -23.73 -17.68 -7.86
N THR A 66 -23.07 -18.77 -8.26
CA THR A 66 -22.93 -20.00 -7.47
C THR A 66 -21.48 -20.27 -7.10
N ASN A 67 -21.28 -21.12 -6.09
CA ASN A 67 -19.94 -21.53 -5.66
C ASN A 67 -19.18 -22.21 -6.80
N ILE A 68 -17.88 -21.92 -6.89
CA ILE A 68 -16.95 -22.51 -7.86
C ILE A 68 -15.82 -23.14 -7.06
N SER A 69 -15.43 -24.36 -7.40
CA SER A 69 -14.23 -24.98 -6.86
C SER A 69 -13.60 -25.78 -8.00
N GLN A 70 -12.35 -25.47 -8.30
CA GLN A 70 -11.59 -26.21 -9.31
C GLN A 70 -10.11 -26.20 -8.96
N SER A 71 -9.48 -27.34 -9.09
CA SER A 71 -8.05 -27.47 -8.89
C SER A 71 -7.47 -28.58 -9.76
N VAL A 72 -6.16 -28.49 -9.96
CA VAL A 72 -5.34 -29.55 -10.53
C VAL A 72 -4.10 -29.72 -9.67
N LEU A 73 -3.76 -30.96 -9.38
CA LEU A 73 -2.53 -31.30 -8.68
C LEU A 73 -1.86 -32.54 -9.25
N TYR A 74 -0.55 -32.65 -9.06
CA TYR A 74 0.20 -33.88 -9.33
C TYR A 74 0.01 -34.86 -8.17
N ALA A 75 -0.44 -36.07 -8.48
CA ALA A 75 -0.59 -37.17 -7.53
C ALA A 75 -0.03 -38.47 -8.12
N SER A 76 0.32 -39.44 -7.28
CA SER A 76 0.53 -40.81 -7.77
C SER A 76 -0.80 -41.39 -8.29
N ALA A 77 -0.74 -42.31 -9.25
CA ALA A 77 -1.92 -42.98 -9.80
C ALA A 77 -2.83 -43.56 -8.69
N ASP A 78 -2.27 -44.34 -7.76
CA ASP A 78 -3.02 -44.91 -6.63
C ASP A 78 -3.75 -43.85 -5.79
N ARG A 79 -3.11 -42.71 -5.57
CA ARG A 79 -3.67 -41.61 -4.77
C ARG A 79 -4.73 -40.82 -5.52
N ALA A 80 -4.57 -40.68 -6.84
CA ALA A 80 -5.58 -40.07 -7.71
C ALA A 80 -6.84 -40.95 -7.83
N GLU A 81 -6.70 -42.28 -7.74
CA GLU A 81 -7.83 -43.22 -7.73
C GLU A 81 -8.58 -43.25 -6.39
N ASN A 82 -7.92 -42.88 -5.28
CA ASN A 82 -8.55 -42.79 -3.97
C ASN A 82 -9.30 -41.46 -3.78
N ALA A 83 -10.60 -41.48 -4.04
CA ALA A 83 -11.48 -40.30 -3.95
C ALA A 83 -11.45 -39.56 -2.60
N GLY A 84 -11.24 -40.26 -1.48
CA GLY A 84 -11.19 -39.64 -0.15
C GLY A 84 -9.87 -38.90 0.11
N GLU A 85 -8.76 -39.51 -0.28
CA GLU A 85 -7.43 -38.93 -0.14
C GLU A 85 -7.26 -37.73 -1.08
N ILE A 86 -7.63 -37.86 -2.36
CA ILE A 86 -7.45 -36.77 -3.32
C ILE A 86 -8.31 -35.54 -2.97
N LYS A 87 -9.53 -35.75 -2.46
CA LYS A 87 -10.39 -34.66 -1.99
C LYS A 87 -9.79 -33.94 -0.79
N THR A 88 -9.07 -34.66 0.08
CA THR A 88 -8.35 -34.07 1.21
C THR A 88 -7.20 -33.20 0.71
N ASP A 89 -6.43 -33.66 -0.28
CA ASP A 89 -5.33 -32.90 -0.88
C ASP A 89 -5.83 -31.64 -1.59
N GLN A 90 -6.95 -31.73 -2.31
CA GLN A 90 -7.60 -30.57 -2.93
C GLN A 90 -8.10 -29.56 -1.89
N SER A 91 -8.69 -30.01 -0.77
CA SER A 91 -9.11 -29.13 0.32
C SER A 91 -7.92 -28.44 1.01
N LEU A 92 -6.80 -29.15 1.17
CA LEU A 92 -5.55 -28.58 1.69
C LEU A 92 -4.97 -27.56 0.72
N LEU A 93 -4.98 -27.83 -0.59
CA LEU A 93 -4.55 -26.88 -1.61
C LEU A 93 -5.34 -25.56 -1.53
N HIS A 94 -6.67 -25.62 -1.39
CA HIS A 94 -7.50 -24.41 -1.28
C HIS A 94 -7.27 -23.60 0.00
N SER A 95 -6.83 -24.22 1.10
CA SER A 95 -6.77 -23.58 2.43
C SER A 95 -5.36 -23.33 2.97
N LYS A 96 -4.35 -24.06 2.49
CA LYS A 96 -3.00 -24.12 3.06
C LYS A 96 -1.87 -24.18 2.02
N ALA A 97 -2.15 -23.81 0.77
CA ALA A 97 -1.10 -23.72 -0.26
C ALA A 97 0.05 -22.78 0.16
N ASP A 98 1.23 -23.05 -0.40
CA ASP A 98 2.41 -22.20 -0.25
C ASP A 98 2.12 -20.73 -0.63
N ASN A 99 1.34 -20.53 -1.69
CA ASN A 99 0.85 -19.24 -2.12
C ASN A 99 -0.68 -19.24 -2.08
N LEU A 100 -1.26 -18.27 -1.39
CA LEU A 100 -2.69 -18.08 -1.27
C LEU A 100 -3.00 -16.59 -1.41
N VAL A 101 -3.87 -16.24 -2.35
CA VAL A 101 -4.39 -14.87 -2.50
C VAL A 101 -5.92 -14.94 -2.47
N SER A 102 -6.56 -14.18 -1.59
CA SER A 102 -8.01 -14.14 -1.46
C SER A 102 -8.58 -12.73 -1.49
N LEU A 103 -9.71 -12.58 -2.16
CA LEU A 103 -10.53 -11.38 -2.18
C LEU A 103 -11.90 -11.70 -1.59
N SER A 104 -12.25 -11.07 -0.48
CA SER A 104 -13.56 -11.15 0.14
C SER A 104 -14.31 -9.84 -0.06
N ILE A 105 -15.57 -9.94 -0.51
CA ILE A 105 -16.43 -8.80 -0.77
C ILE A 105 -17.70 -8.97 0.05
N LYS A 106 -17.99 -8.01 0.92
CA LYS A 106 -19.24 -7.98 1.67
C LYS A 106 -20.23 -7.07 0.96
N THR A 107 -21.45 -7.55 0.71
CA THR A 107 -22.51 -6.72 0.13
C THR A 107 -23.22 -5.90 1.20
N ALA A 108 -23.90 -4.82 0.79
CA ALA A 108 -24.71 -4.01 1.68
C ALA A 108 -25.89 -4.78 2.30
N SER A 109 -26.35 -5.87 1.64
CA SER A 109 -27.36 -6.77 2.19
C SER A 109 -26.80 -7.82 3.17
N GLY A 110 -25.48 -7.82 3.42
CA GLY A 110 -24.83 -8.68 4.40
C GLY A 110 -24.29 -10.02 3.87
N LYS A 111 -24.34 -10.26 2.56
CA LYS A 111 -23.75 -11.45 1.92
C LYS A 111 -22.24 -11.27 1.82
N THR A 112 -21.51 -12.38 1.81
CA THR A 112 -20.05 -12.35 1.61
C THR A 112 -19.68 -13.28 0.47
N VAL A 113 -18.95 -12.76 -0.52
CA VAL A 113 -18.36 -13.55 -1.60
C VAL A 113 -16.86 -13.60 -1.38
N THR A 114 -16.27 -14.79 -1.34
CA THR A 114 -14.81 -14.96 -1.24
C THR A 114 -14.26 -15.69 -2.44
N PHE A 115 -13.32 -15.04 -3.12
CA PHE A 115 -12.51 -15.60 -4.19
C PHE A 115 -11.14 -15.97 -3.64
N SER A 116 -10.60 -17.13 -3.98
CA SER A 116 -9.24 -17.52 -3.62
C SER A 116 -8.51 -18.18 -4.78
N LEU A 117 -7.23 -17.86 -4.89
CA LEU A 117 -6.26 -18.45 -5.80
C LEU A 117 -5.18 -19.12 -4.98
N SER A 118 -4.95 -20.41 -5.21
CA SER A 118 -3.98 -21.22 -4.47
C SER A 118 -2.93 -21.80 -5.41
N SER A 119 -1.65 -21.74 -5.02
CA SER A 119 -0.54 -22.20 -5.84
C SER A 119 0.57 -22.77 -4.97
N GLN A 120 0.96 -24.02 -5.24
CA GLN A 120 2.12 -24.69 -4.67
C GLN A 120 2.85 -25.50 -5.75
N SER A 121 4.01 -26.07 -5.44
CA SER A 121 4.89 -26.74 -6.41
C SER A 121 4.19 -27.78 -7.29
N ASP A 122 3.22 -28.49 -6.73
CA ASP A 122 2.49 -29.60 -7.35
C ASP A 122 1.00 -29.31 -7.58
N GLY A 123 0.50 -28.13 -7.19
CA GLY A 123 -0.95 -27.85 -7.17
C GLY A 123 -1.29 -26.41 -7.57
N LEU A 124 -2.41 -26.23 -8.28
CA LEU A 124 -2.99 -24.93 -8.63
C LEU A 124 -4.50 -25.03 -8.47
N GLY A 125 -5.10 -24.11 -7.72
CA GLY A 125 -6.52 -24.12 -7.40
C GLY A 125 -7.14 -22.73 -7.42
N VAL A 126 -8.44 -22.73 -7.64
CA VAL A 126 -9.29 -21.54 -7.58
C VAL A 126 -10.60 -21.90 -6.88
N GLN A 127 -11.13 -20.98 -6.09
CA GLN A 127 -12.39 -21.18 -5.42
C GLN A 127 -13.17 -19.87 -5.29
N ALA A 128 -14.48 -19.91 -5.50
CA ALA A 128 -15.43 -18.86 -5.19
C ALA A 128 -16.50 -19.43 -4.25
N THR A 129 -16.74 -18.76 -3.13
CA THR A 129 -17.76 -19.15 -2.15
C THR A 129 -18.68 -17.98 -1.84
N VAL A 130 -19.95 -18.29 -1.56
CA VAL A 130 -20.97 -17.32 -1.15
C VAL A 130 -21.57 -17.74 0.18
N ASP A 131 -21.49 -16.83 1.14
CA ASP A 131 -22.14 -16.93 2.44
C ASP A 131 -23.29 -15.91 2.55
N GLY A 132 -24.40 -16.33 3.16
CA GLY A 132 -25.56 -15.46 3.37
C GLY A 132 -26.63 -15.47 2.26
N GLY A 133 -26.57 -16.44 1.35
CA GLY A 133 -27.59 -16.68 0.32
C GLY A 133 -27.26 -16.07 -1.06
N ALA A 134 -28.18 -16.21 -2.01
CA ALA A 134 -27.98 -15.77 -3.40
C ALA A 134 -27.90 -14.24 -3.52
N LEU A 135 -26.97 -13.75 -4.33
CA LEU A 135 -26.81 -12.32 -4.62
C LEU A 135 -27.90 -11.81 -5.56
N THR A 136 -28.22 -10.52 -5.47
CA THR A 136 -29.05 -9.84 -6.48
C THR A 136 -28.25 -9.58 -7.75
N ASP A 137 -28.93 -9.26 -8.87
CA ASP A 137 -28.27 -8.92 -10.13
C ASP A 137 -27.34 -7.70 -10.01
N ASP A 138 -27.73 -6.71 -9.21
CA ASP A 138 -26.91 -5.52 -8.94
C ASP A 138 -25.66 -5.88 -8.11
N GLU A 139 -25.80 -6.75 -7.11
CA GLU A 139 -24.67 -7.25 -6.33
C GLU A 139 -23.71 -8.08 -7.19
N LEU A 140 -24.23 -8.99 -8.03
CA LEU A 140 -23.42 -9.78 -8.96
C LEU A 140 -22.66 -8.91 -9.95
N LYS A 141 -23.31 -7.87 -10.49
CA LYS A 141 -22.68 -6.91 -11.38
C LYS A 141 -21.57 -6.13 -10.68
N ALA A 142 -21.82 -5.65 -9.46
CA ALA A 142 -20.83 -4.92 -8.67
C ALA A 142 -19.62 -5.80 -8.30
N VAL A 143 -19.84 -7.07 -7.94
CA VAL A 143 -18.77 -8.06 -7.71
C VAL A 143 -17.96 -8.30 -8.99
N GLY A 144 -18.64 -8.49 -10.13
CA GLY A 144 -17.99 -8.70 -11.42
C GLY A 144 -17.04 -7.57 -11.83
N GLN A 145 -17.36 -6.32 -11.48
CA GLN A 145 -16.51 -5.14 -11.78
C GLN A 145 -15.16 -5.16 -11.05
N LEU A 146 -15.03 -5.91 -9.96
CA LEU A 146 -13.79 -6.03 -9.19
C LEU A 146 -12.83 -7.08 -9.77
N GLY A 147 -13.23 -7.86 -10.77
CA GLY A 147 -12.40 -8.95 -11.31
C GLY A 147 -11.05 -8.49 -11.90
N SER A 148 -11.05 -7.39 -12.65
CA SER A 148 -9.80 -6.81 -13.18
C SER A 148 -8.92 -6.21 -12.08
N ALA A 149 -9.53 -5.59 -11.07
CA ALA A 149 -8.82 -5.05 -9.91
C ALA A 149 -8.18 -6.16 -9.08
N PHE A 150 -8.88 -7.29 -8.91
CA PHE A 150 -8.34 -8.47 -8.23
C PHE A 150 -7.12 -9.02 -8.97
N GLN A 151 -7.23 -9.18 -10.29
CA GLN A 151 -6.12 -9.66 -11.11
C GLN A 151 -4.93 -8.69 -11.06
N ALA A 152 -5.16 -7.39 -11.16
CA ALA A 152 -4.08 -6.40 -11.08
C ALA A 152 -3.33 -6.46 -9.74
N ALA A 153 -4.04 -6.66 -8.63
CA ALA A 153 -3.42 -6.85 -7.32
C ALA A 153 -2.58 -8.14 -7.26
N VAL A 154 -3.08 -9.25 -7.83
CA VAL A 154 -2.33 -10.51 -7.95
C VAL A 154 -1.07 -10.34 -8.82
N ASP A 155 -1.20 -9.68 -9.97
CA ASP A 155 -0.09 -9.44 -10.90
C ASP A 155 0.98 -8.54 -10.26
N GLY A 156 0.56 -7.49 -9.53
CA GLY A 156 1.46 -6.61 -8.79
C GLY A 156 2.22 -7.34 -7.69
N LEU A 157 1.52 -8.16 -6.88
CA LEU A 157 2.14 -8.91 -5.78
C LEU A 157 3.11 -9.98 -6.26
N THR A 158 2.87 -10.57 -7.43
CA THR A 158 3.71 -11.62 -8.00
C THR A 158 4.78 -11.10 -8.97
N ALA A 159 4.79 -9.80 -9.26
CA ALA A 159 5.82 -9.16 -10.05
C ALA A 159 7.21 -9.19 -9.38
N VAL A 160 8.25 -8.99 -10.18
CA VAL A 160 9.63 -8.88 -9.71
C VAL A 160 10.22 -7.55 -10.22
N PRO A 161 10.46 -6.55 -9.35
CA PRO A 161 10.10 -6.50 -7.93
C PRO A 161 8.57 -6.39 -7.71
N PRO A 162 8.07 -6.76 -6.51
CA PRO A 162 6.64 -6.70 -6.18
C PRO A 162 6.13 -5.25 -6.11
N LYS A 163 4.84 -5.08 -6.40
CA LYS A 163 4.10 -3.80 -6.40
C LYS A 163 2.73 -3.96 -5.73
N LEU A 164 2.12 -2.85 -5.30
CA LEU A 164 0.80 -2.87 -4.66
C LEU A 164 -0.26 -2.16 -5.53
N ASP A 165 -0.85 -2.87 -6.49
CA ASP A 165 -1.93 -2.33 -7.32
C ASP A 165 -3.31 -2.48 -6.65
N LEU A 166 -3.56 -1.62 -5.64
CA LEU A 166 -4.76 -1.65 -4.82
C LEU A 166 -5.79 -0.58 -5.22
N GLY A 167 -5.41 0.37 -6.09
CA GLY A 167 -6.21 1.57 -6.35
C GLY A 167 -7.60 1.26 -6.89
N ASN A 168 -7.73 0.28 -7.78
CA ASN A 168 -9.02 -0.10 -8.36
C ASN A 168 -9.93 -0.86 -7.36
N LEU A 169 -9.38 -1.44 -6.29
CA LEU A 169 -10.15 -2.09 -5.23
C LEU A 169 -10.89 -1.08 -4.32
N THR A 170 -10.59 0.21 -4.45
CA THR A 170 -11.32 1.28 -3.75
C THR A 170 -12.54 1.79 -4.53
N ARG A 171 -12.70 1.35 -5.79
CA ARG A 171 -13.74 1.85 -6.71
C ARG A 171 -15.00 0.99 -6.65
N PHE A 172 -15.68 1.02 -5.52
CA PHE A 172 -16.98 0.36 -5.36
C PHE A 172 -18.05 1.32 -4.86
N ASP A 173 -19.30 1.04 -5.21
CA ASP A 173 -20.45 1.75 -4.65
C ASP A 173 -20.77 1.17 -3.26
N SER A 174 -20.54 1.98 -2.23
CA SER A 174 -20.86 1.64 -0.83
C SER A 174 -22.34 1.32 -0.57
N LYS A 175 -23.25 1.69 -1.48
CA LYS A 175 -24.68 1.35 -1.40
C LYS A 175 -24.96 -0.10 -1.79
N VAL A 176 -24.07 -0.72 -2.57
CA VAL A 176 -24.18 -2.11 -3.04
C VAL A 176 -23.18 -3.01 -2.32
N LEU A 177 -21.95 -2.55 -2.13
CA LEU A 177 -20.88 -3.29 -1.46
C LEU A 177 -20.51 -2.59 -0.14
N ALA A 178 -20.56 -3.31 0.98
CA ALA A 178 -20.20 -2.81 2.29
C ALA A 178 -18.68 -2.74 2.50
N SER A 179 -17.93 -3.75 2.06
CA SER A 179 -16.47 -3.79 2.18
C SER A 179 -15.80 -4.66 1.11
N VAL A 180 -14.52 -4.39 0.88
CA VAL A 180 -13.61 -5.19 0.06
C VAL A 180 -12.34 -5.48 0.86
N ASP A 181 -12.01 -6.76 0.99
CA ASP A 181 -10.88 -7.28 1.75
C ASP A 181 -10.00 -8.11 0.83
N LEU A 182 -8.70 -7.82 0.79
CA LEU A 182 -7.71 -8.60 0.03
C LEU A 182 -6.64 -9.12 0.98
N ASN A 183 -6.45 -10.43 1.02
CA ASN A 183 -5.40 -11.07 1.79
C ASN A 183 -4.47 -11.85 0.86
N ALA A 184 -3.17 -11.79 1.11
CA ALA A 184 -2.20 -12.58 0.37
C ALA A 184 -1.15 -13.15 1.29
N LYS A 185 -0.71 -14.36 0.97
CA LYS A 185 0.48 -15.00 1.52
C LYS A 185 1.22 -15.63 0.34
N LEU A 186 2.42 -15.15 0.05
CA LEU A 186 3.26 -15.64 -1.04
C LEU A 186 4.60 -16.11 -0.47
N LYS A 187 4.96 -17.34 -0.81
CA LYS A 187 6.23 -17.94 -0.40
C LYS A 187 7.37 -17.27 -1.13
N THR A 188 8.40 -16.85 -0.38
CA THR A 188 9.60 -16.25 -0.94
C THR A 188 10.71 -17.31 -1.05
N LEU A 189 11.67 -17.11 -1.95
CA LEU A 189 12.78 -18.07 -2.16
C LEU A 189 13.70 -18.16 -0.93
N GLN A 190 13.89 -17.04 -0.25
CA GLN A 190 14.72 -16.91 0.94
C GLN A 190 14.12 -15.85 1.86
N GLY A 191 13.97 -16.19 3.14
CA GLY A 191 13.43 -15.28 4.16
C GLY A 191 11.95 -15.50 4.47
N PRO A 192 11.30 -14.54 5.15
CA PRO A 192 9.88 -14.64 5.50
C PRO A 192 8.98 -14.58 4.27
N ASP A 193 7.80 -15.17 4.38
CA ASP A 193 6.75 -15.04 3.38
C ASP A 193 6.34 -13.57 3.21
N LEU A 194 5.96 -13.19 1.99
CA LEU A 194 5.29 -11.92 1.74
C LEU A 194 3.82 -12.08 2.14
N THR A 195 3.37 -11.22 3.05
CA THR A 195 1.98 -11.16 3.52
C THR A 195 1.38 -9.80 3.21
N LEU A 196 0.10 -9.78 2.85
CA LEU A 196 -0.70 -8.57 2.65
C LEU A 196 -2.06 -8.77 3.33
N ALA A 197 -2.52 -7.75 4.04
CA ALA A 197 -3.89 -7.59 4.47
C ALA A 197 -4.36 -6.18 4.10
N TYR A 198 -5.36 -6.10 3.23
CA TYR A 198 -5.98 -4.87 2.77
C TYR A 198 -7.48 -4.91 3.09
N HIS A 199 -8.01 -3.78 3.52
CA HIS A 199 -9.42 -3.57 3.78
C HIS A 199 -9.84 -2.18 3.30
N ALA A 200 -11.01 -2.09 2.68
CA ALA A 200 -11.67 -0.83 2.37
C ALA A 200 -13.18 -0.93 2.57
N ASP A 201 -13.73 0.04 3.29
CA ASP A 201 -15.17 0.26 3.45
C ASP A 201 -15.51 1.77 3.35
N SER A 202 -16.74 2.14 3.71
CA SER A 202 -17.18 3.54 3.68
C SER A 202 -16.57 4.42 4.78
N GLN A 203 -15.98 3.82 5.82
CA GLN A 203 -15.54 4.49 7.03
C GLN A 203 -14.01 4.55 7.14
N SER A 204 -13.31 3.59 6.57
CA SER A 204 -11.88 3.43 6.72
C SER A 204 -11.26 2.59 5.62
N ARG A 205 -9.95 2.72 5.49
CA ARG A 205 -9.14 1.82 4.68
C ARG A 205 -7.89 1.44 5.48
N THR A 206 -7.50 0.17 5.46
CA THR A 206 -6.22 -0.27 6.03
C THR A 206 -5.40 -1.13 5.06
N THR A 207 -4.08 -0.97 5.07
CA THR A 207 -3.14 -1.85 4.34
C THR A 207 -2.00 -2.21 5.28
N ARG A 208 -1.74 -3.50 5.44
CA ARG A 208 -0.59 -4.03 6.17
C ARG A 208 0.13 -5.03 5.28
N MET A 209 1.44 -4.88 5.15
CA MET A 209 2.28 -5.81 4.40
C MET A 209 3.57 -6.08 5.17
N SER A 210 4.03 -7.33 5.13
CA SER A 210 5.33 -7.75 5.67
C SER A 210 5.99 -8.71 4.70
N GLY A 211 7.30 -8.60 4.50
CA GLY A 211 8.07 -9.50 3.67
C GLY A 211 9.58 -9.36 3.90
N PRO A 212 10.43 -9.98 3.06
CA PRO A 212 11.89 -10.01 3.27
C PRO A 212 12.53 -8.62 3.35
N SER A 213 12.01 -7.65 2.61
CA SER A 213 12.55 -6.29 2.59
C SER A 213 12.15 -5.44 3.81
N GLY A 214 11.08 -5.82 4.53
CA GLY A 214 10.52 -5.03 5.62
C GLY A 214 8.99 -5.08 5.69
N GLU A 215 8.43 -4.12 6.40
CA GLU A 215 7.00 -3.99 6.66
C GLU A 215 6.49 -2.57 6.34
N LEU A 216 5.21 -2.47 6.00
CA LEU A 216 4.47 -1.22 5.90
C LEU A 216 3.07 -1.36 6.53
N ASN A 217 2.60 -0.28 7.11
CA ASN A 217 1.27 -0.18 7.73
C ASN A 217 0.64 1.16 7.37
N LEU A 218 -0.59 1.16 6.89
CA LEU A 218 -1.35 2.35 6.53
C LEU A 218 -2.79 2.20 7.02
N ALA A 219 -3.32 3.28 7.57
CA ALA A 219 -4.72 3.42 7.95
C ALA A 219 -5.21 4.81 7.56
N VAL A 220 -6.35 4.88 6.88
CA VAL A 220 -7.02 6.11 6.46
C VAL A 220 -8.42 6.13 7.07
N ASP A 221 -8.79 7.25 7.69
CA ASP A 221 -10.10 7.48 8.32
C ASP A 221 -10.98 8.32 7.39
N LEU A 222 -12.05 7.71 6.88
CA LEU A 222 -13.00 8.33 5.95
C LEU A 222 -14.26 8.87 6.65
N LYS A 223 -14.37 8.72 7.98
CA LYS A 223 -15.57 9.11 8.73
C LYS A 223 -15.86 10.61 8.62
N ASN A 224 -14.81 11.41 8.49
CA ASN A 224 -14.90 12.85 8.49
C ASN A 224 -14.95 13.41 7.08
N ALA A 225 -16.04 13.17 6.33
CA ALA A 225 -16.19 13.69 4.97
C ALA A 225 -16.10 15.24 4.88
N ALA A 226 -16.35 15.92 6.00
CA ALA A 226 -16.27 17.36 6.16
C ALA A 226 -14.88 17.97 5.84
N ILE A 227 -13.80 17.21 6.04
CA ILE A 227 -12.42 17.70 5.87
C ILE A 227 -11.86 17.42 4.47
N LEU A 228 -12.59 16.65 3.66
CA LEU A 228 -12.14 16.23 2.34
C LEU A 228 -12.17 17.42 1.38
N GLY A 229 -11.02 17.67 0.75
CA GLY A 229 -10.86 18.69 -0.27
C GLY A 229 -11.51 18.29 -1.58
N ASN A 230 -11.47 19.17 -2.58
CA ASN A 230 -11.82 18.82 -3.95
C ASN A 230 -10.72 17.93 -4.60
N ALA A 231 -11.00 17.39 -5.78
CA ALA A 231 -10.09 16.48 -6.47
C ALA A 231 -8.71 17.10 -6.77
N GLN A 232 -8.65 18.39 -7.11
CA GLN A 232 -7.41 19.11 -7.38
C GLN A 232 -6.57 19.26 -6.10
N GLN A 233 -7.21 19.63 -4.99
CA GLN A 233 -6.59 19.76 -3.68
C GLN A 233 -6.01 18.42 -3.21
N GLN A 234 -6.80 17.35 -3.32
CA GLN A 234 -6.40 15.98 -3.01
C GLN A 234 -5.19 15.54 -3.85
N ALA A 235 -5.23 15.76 -5.17
CA ALA A 235 -4.14 15.40 -6.07
C ALA A 235 -2.84 16.15 -5.75
N LYS A 236 -2.95 17.45 -5.42
CA LYS A 236 -1.80 18.27 -5.00
C LYS A 236 -1.21 17.78 -3.68
N ALA A 237 -2.04 17.51 -2.68
CA ALA A 237 -1.57 16.99 -1.39
C ALA A 237 -0.92 15.61 -1.53
N LEU A 238 -1.54 14.70 -2.30
CA LEU A 238 -0.97 13.39 -2.58
C LEU A 238 0.40 13.52 -3.26
N LYS A 239 0.51 14.37 -4.30
CA LYS A 239 1.79 14.63 -4.99
C LYS A 239 2.86 15.15 -4.01
N THR A 240 2.50 16.05 -3.10
CA THR A 240 3.43 16.58 -2.10
C THR A 240 3.93 15.50 -1.13
N TYR A 241 3.05 14.63 -0.62
CA TYR A 241 3.47 13.50 0.22
C TYR A 241 4.33 12.50 -0.56
N LEU A 242 4.01 12.21 -1.82
CA LEU A 242 4.86 11.32 -2.64
C LEU A 242 6.26 11.90 -2.87
N ALA A 243 6.37 13.21 -3.11
CA ALA A 243 7.66 13.90 -3.21
C ALA A 243 8.40 13.93 -1.85
N GLN A 244 7.66 13.96 -0.74
CA GLN A 244 8.23 13.80 0.59
C GLN A 244 8.85 12.42 0.76
N PHE A 245 8.14 11.36 0.35
CA PHE A 245 8.62 9.99 0.40
C PHE A 245 9.91 9.79 -0.41
N ASP A 246 10.03 10.47 -1.55
CA ASP A 246 11.28 10.47 -2.35
C ASP A 246 12.46 11.11 -1.59
N ARG A 247 12.23 12.24 -0.91
CA ARG A 247 13.29 12.91 -0.13
C ARG A 247 13.71 12.09 1.08
N VAL A 248 12.78 11.48 1.82
CA VAL A 248 13.14 10.62 2.95
C VAL A 248 13.79 9.31 2.49
N GLN A 249 13.42 8.77 1.33
CA GLN A 249 14.12 7.63 0.71
C GLN A 249 15.59 7.98 0.46
N GLU A 250 15.86 9.11 -0.18
CA GLU A 250 17.23 9.56 -0.46
C GLU A 250 18.01 9.84 0.83
N ARG A 251 17.39 10.57 1.77
CA ARG A 251 18.01 10.96 3.04
C ARG A 251 18.32 9.78 3.94
N GLY A 252 17.40 8.81 4.04
CA GLY A 252 17.54 7.61 4.86
C GLY A 252 18.11 6.38 4.15
N ASN A 253 18.45 6.49 2.86
CA ASN A 253 18.94 5.38 2.03
C ASN A 253 18.01 4.14 2.04
N ALA A 254 16.69 4.35 1.99
CA ALA A 254 15.72 3.27 2.00
C ALA A 254 15.77 2.43 0.72
N LYS A 255 15.46 1.12 0.82
CA LYS A 255 15.27 0.25 -0.35
C LYS A 255 14.17 0.80 -1.27
N ALA A 256 14.54 1.08 -2.52
CA ALA A 256 13.65 1.69 -3.51
C ALA A 256 12.37 0.87 -3.76
N ASP A 257 12.46 -0.46 -3.84
CA ASP A 257 11.31 -1.33 -4.07
C ASP A 257 10.32 -1.30 -2.90
N LEU A 258 10.81 -1.26 -1.66
CA LEU A 258 9.96 -1.15 -0.47
C LEU A 258 9.26 0.21 -0.42
N MET A 259 9.99 1.29 -0.73
CA MET A 259 9.41 2.63 -0.81
C MET A 259 8.40 2.75 -1.96
N ALA A 260 8.65 2.11 -3.11
CA ALA A 260 7.69 2.06 -4.21
C ALA A 260 6.36 1.41 -3.77
N MET A 261 6.40 0.26 -3.09
CA MET A 261 5.19 -0.35 -2.52
C MET A 261 4.51 0.55 -1.49
N PHE A 262 5.26 1.27 -0.65
CA PHE A 262 4.69 2.24 0.29
C PHE A 262 3.98 3.40 -0.42
N LYS A 263 4.56 3.92 -1.50
CA LYS A 263 3.95 4.95 -2.37
C LYS A 263 2.70 4.45 -3.08
N ASP A 264 2.74 3.23 -3.60
CA ASP A 264 1.61 2.56 -4.25
C ASP A 264 0.44 2.42 -3.27
N ALA A 265 0.69 1.87 -2.08
CA ALA A 265 -0.30 1.75 -1.02
C ALA A 265 -0.83 3.12 -0.60
N PHE A 266 0.03 4.09 -0.28
CA PHE A 266 -0.41 5.41 0.14
C PHE A 266 -1.31 6.09 -0.91
N SER A 267 -0.97 5.95 -2.19
CA SER A 267 -1.76 6.49 -3.31
C SER A 267 -3.11 5.80 -3.43
N ALA A 268 -3.13 4.46 -3.37
CA ALA A 268 -4.39 3.70 -3.41
C ALA A 268 -5.33 4.10 -2.28
N MET A 269 -4.81 4.19 -1.04
CA MET A 269 -5.60 4.48 0.15
C MET A 269 -6.20 5.89 0.18
N ASN A 270 -5.56 6.85 -0.50
CA ASN A 270 -6.02 8.23 -0.62
C ASN A 270 -6.66 8.53 -2.00
N SER A 271 -7.05 7.51 -2.76
CA SER A 271 -7.72 7.66 -4.06
C SER A 271 -9.23 7.45 -3.97
N ASN A 272 -10.01 7.95 -4.93
CA ASN A 272 -11.45 7.67 -5.06
C ASN A 272 -12.23 7.81 -3.74
N TYR A 273 -12.07 8.94 -3.02
CA TYR A 273 -12.82 9.13 -1.78
C TYR A 273 -14.34 9.04 -2.04
N PRO A 274 -15.12 8.48 -1.09
CA PRO A 274 -16.57 8.45 -1.22
C PRO A 274 -17.10 9.86 -1.49
N GLN A 275 -17.74 10.07 -2.63
CA GLN A 275 -18.42 11.32 -2.91
C GLN A 275 -19.66 11.34 -2.02
N GLY A 276 -19.55 12.00 -0.86
CA GLY A 276 -20.59 11.97 0.16
C GLY A 276 -21.91 12.54 -0.35
N ALA A 277 -22.91 11.68 -0.54
CA ALA A 277 -24.30 12.11 -0.55
C ALA A 277 -24.67 12.52 0.89
N GLY A 278 -24.92 13.81 1.11
CA GLY A 278 -25.47 14.31 2.37
C GLY A 278 -24.45 14.84 3.39
N VAL A 279 -23.25 15.27 2.98
CA VAL A 279 -22.41 16.02 3.92
C VAL A 279 -23.10 17.35 4.25
N PRO A 280 -23.31 17.69 5.54
CA PRO A 280 -23.81 19.00 5.89
C PRO A 280 -22.93 20.07 5.23
N GLU A 281 -23.57 20.93 4.44
CA GLU A 281 -22.97 21.98 3.62
C GLU A 281 -22.06 22.94 4.42
N ALA A 282 -22.19 22.89 5.74
CA ALA A 282 -21.61 23.80 6.70
C ALA A 282 -20.09 23.65 6.92
N LEU A 283 -19.48 22.50 6.59
CA LEU A 283 -18.02 22.27 6.72
C LEU A 283 -17.31 22.04 5.38
N THR A 284 -17.96 21.45 4.37
CA THR A 284 -17.29 20.96 3.15
C THR A 284 -16.93 22.01 2.11
N ARG A 285 -17.46 23.24 2.22
CA ARG A 285 -17.39 24.23 1.15
C ARG A 285 -17.02 25.64 1.59
N ASN A 286 -16.47 25.84 2.80
CA ASN A 286 -15.83 27.12 3.08
C ASN A 286 -14.52 27.20 2.28
N PRO A 287 -14.38 28.13 1.33
CA PRO A 287 -13.17 28.24 0.51
C PRO A 287 -11.91 28.42 1.35
N THR A 288 -12.03 29.07 2.51
CA THR A 288 -10.93 29.27 3.46
C THR A 288 -10.42 27.95 4.03
N ASP A 289 -11.32 27.05 4.43
CA ASP A 289 -10.96 25.72 4.94
C ASP A 289 -10.30 24.90 3.82
N GLN A 290 -10.76 25.04 2.56
CA GLN A 290 -10.14 24.39 1.40
C GLN A 290 -8.72 24.93 1.11
N GLY A 291 -8.45 26.21 1.37
CA GLY A 291 -7.10 26.77 1.19
C GLY A 291 -6.12 26.41 2.31
N LEU A 292 -6.62 26.18 3.53
CA LEU A 292 -5.78 26.01 4.72
C LEU A 292 -5.74 24.58 5.30
N LEU A 293 -6.33 23.61 4.61
CA LEU A 293 -6.23 22.18 4.93
C LEU A 293 -5.59 21.42 3.77
N THR A 294 -5.04 20.24 4.03
CA THR A 294 -4.46 19.41 2.96
C THR A 294 -5.51 18.90 1.98
N GLY A 295 -6.74 18.68 2.46
CA GLY A 295 -7.84 18.11 1.69
C GLY A 295 -7.82 16.58 1.58
N LEU A 296 -6.86 15.91 2.21
CA LEU A 296 -6.87 14.45 2.37
C LEU A 296 -7.64 14.05 3.62
N ALA A 297 -8.15 12.82 3.62
CA ALA A 297 -8.59 12.13 4.82
C ALA A 297 -7.48 12.08 5.87
N ASP A 298 -7.85 11.91 7.14
CA ASP A 298 -6.89 11.67 8.20
C ASP A 298 -6.25 10.29 8.03
N PHE A 299 -4.97 10.16 8.36
CA PHE A 299 -4.24 8.92 8.15
C PHE A 299 -3.10 8.72 9.13
N LYS A 300 -2.66 7.47 9.23
CA LYS A 300 -1.37 7.06 9.80
C LYS A 300 -0.70 6.09 8.86
N ALA A 301 0.57 6.33 8.57
CA ALA A 301 1.37 5.47 7.71
C ALA A 301 2.77 5.27 8.29
N SER A 302 3.29 4.06 8.19
CA SER A 302 4.64 3.70 8.61
C SER A 302 5.26 2.71 7.64
N ILE A 303 6.55 2.83 7.44
CA ILE A 303 7.39 1.90 6.68
C ILE A 303 8.63 1.60 7.52
N LYS A 304 9.01 0.33 7.59
CA LYS A 304 10.21 -0.13 8.30
C LYS A 304 10.92 -1.19 7.48
N GLN A 305 12.19 -0.97 7.19
CA GLN A 305 13.04 -1.92 6.51
C GLN A 305 13.50 -3.02 7.47
N ALA A 306 13.68 -4.24 6.94
CA ALA A 306 14.37 -5.29 7.68
C ALA A 306 15.80 -4.85 8.03
N SER A 307 16.18 -5.02 9.29
CA SER A 307 17.51 -4.62 9.78
C SER A 307 18.59 -5.57 9.28
N GLU A 308 19.75 -5.02 8.89
CA GLU A 308 20.87 -5.78 8.35
C GLU A 308 22.17 -5.45 9.11
N SER A 309 22.84 -6.46 9.66
CA SER A 309 24.17 -6.30 10.26
C SER A 309 25.23 -6.60 9.21
N SER A 310 25.44 -5.65 8.29
CA SER A 310 26.30 -5.82 7.12
C SER A 310 27.80 -5.93 7.46
N ASN A 311 28.23 -5.40 8.60
CA ASN A 311 29.64 -5.37 8.99
C ASN A 311 29.99 -6.47 10.02
N PRO A 312 30.69 -7.56 9.63
CA PRO A 312 31.05 -8.62 10.56
C PRO A 312 32.10 -8.19 11.60
N MET A 313 32.87 -7.11 11.36
CA MET A 313 33.80 -6.57 12.35
C MET A 313 33.14 -5.63 13.36
N ARG A 314 31.94 -5.12 13.05
CA ARG A 314 31.16 -4.24 13.93
C ARG A 314 29.67 -4.60 13.93
N PRO A 315 29.28 -5.72 14.57
CA PRO A 315 27.88 -6.17 14.57
C PRO A 315 26.89 -5.21 15.23
N SER A 316 27.37 -4.23 16.00
CA SER A 316 26.54 -3.16 16.56
C SER A 316 26.14 -2.10 15.53
N GLU A 317 26.81 -2.03 14.39
CA GLU A 317 26.47 -1.15 13.27
C GLU A 317 25.40 -1.82 12.41
N VAL A 318 24.15 -1.51 12.74
CA VAL A 318 22.99 -2.08 12.06
C VAL A 318 22.50 -1.10 11.00
N ASP A 319 22.28 -1.61 9.80
CA ASP A 319 21.60 -0.91 8.72
C ASP A 319 20.08 -1.02 8.91
N GLY A 320 19.37 0.09 8.75
CA GLY A 320 17.94 0.15 8.96
C GLY A 320 17.34 1.46 8.47
N PHE A 321 16.03 1.42 8.24
CA PHE A 321 15.23 2.56 7.86
C PHE A 321 13.85 2.42 8.48
N ALA A 322 13.37 3.46 9.15
CA ALA A 322 12.03 3.55 9.69
C ALA A 322 11.49 4.96 9.49
N TYR A 323 10.31 5.06 8.89
CA TYR A 323 9.64 6.34 8.67
C TYR A 323 8.18 6.25 9.07
N ASN A 324 7.72 7.24 9.83
CA ASN A 324 6.33 7.40 10.23
C ASN A 324 5.81 8.75 9.72
N VAL A 325 4.57 8.78 9.24
CA VAL A 325 3.87 10.00 8.87
C VAL A 325 2.40 9.88 9.26
N SER A 326 1.81 10.96 9.75
CA SER A 326 0.39 10.99 10.10
C SER A 326 -0.22 12.35 9.89
N GLN A 327 -1.53 12.35 9.67
CA GLN A 327 -2.37 13.53 9.64
C GLN A 327 -3.61 13.28 10.48
N LYS A 328 -3.99 14.26 11.29
CA LYS A 328 -5.20 14.22 12.11
C LYS A 328 -5.88 15.58 12.13
N THR A 329 -7.20 15.58 11.97
CA THR A 329 -8.03 16.76 11.98
C THR A 329 -9.03 16.68 13.13
N ARG A 330 -9.16 17.78 13.87
CA ARG A 330 -10.13 17.94 14.96
C ARG A 330 -11.03 19.10 14.61
N VAL A 331 -12.33 18.85 14.63
CA VAL A 331 -13.36 19.89 14.50
C VAL A 331 -14.04 20.03 15.86
N GLY A 332 -14.08 21.24 16.39
CA GLY A 332 -14.73 21.58 17.66
C GLY A 332 -15.69 22.74 17.50
N GLY A 333 -16.46 23.03 18.55
CA GLY A 333 -17.48 24.09 18.56
C GLY A 333 -18.91 23.56 18.58
N ASN A 334 -19.86 24.48 18.77
CA ASN A 334 -21.28 24.16 19.01
C ASN A 334 -22.15 24.26 17.76
N SER A 335 -21.65 24.94 16.72
CA SER A 335 -22.38 25.17 15.48
C SER A 335 -21.38 25.32 14.33
N ALA A 336 -21.87 25.31 13.09
CA ALA A 336 -21.01 25.63 11.95
C ALA A 336 -20.52 27.09 11.97
N LEU A 337 -21.26 27.99 12.60
CA LEU A 337 -20.91 29.41 12.71
C LEU A 337 -19.88 29.65 13.82
N ASP A 338 -19.89 28.80 14.85
CA ASP A 338 -19.03 28.86 16.02
C ASP A 338 -18.23 27.56 16.12
N ARG A 339 -17.20 27.46 15.28
CA ARG A 339 -16.37 26.26 15.13
C ARG A 339 -14.88 26.55 15.16
N SER A 340 -14.10 25.54 15.49
CA SER A 340 -12.66 25.51 15.32
C SER A 340 -12.24 24.28 14.54
N VAL A 341 -11.25 24.42 13.66
CA VAL A 341 -10.64 23.31 12.93
C VAL A 341 -9.14 23.33 13.18
N THR A 342 -8.60 22.21 13.67
CA THR A 342 -7.15 22.03 13.85
C THR A 342 -6.72 20.80 13.07
N GLN A 343 -5.79 20.97 12.13
CA GLN A 343 -5.18 19.87 11.40
C GLN A 343 -3.69 19.78 11.73
N GLU A 344 -3.29 18.62 12.24
CA GLU A 344 -1.92 18.29 12.62
C GLU A 344 -1.34 17.28 11.64
N GLN A 345 -0.15 17.56 11.13
CA GLN A 345 0.67 16.63 10.37
C GLN A 345 1.97 16.40 11.13
N GLN A 346 2.46 15.16 11.17
CA GLN A 346 3.69 14.81 11.86
C GLN A 346 4.46 13.76 11.05
N SER A 347 5.79 13.87 11.03
CA SER A 347 6.66 12.81 10.53
C SER A 347 7.90 12.59 11.40
N SER A 348 8.46 11.39 11.32
CA SER A 348 9.73 11.01 11.94
C SER A 348 10.50 10.06 11.04
N LEU A 349 11.78 10.32 10.81
CA LEU A 349 12.71 9.43 10.11
C LEU A 349 13.81 8.98 11.08
N SER A 350 14.06 7.69 11.16
CA SER A 350 15.24 7.10 11.82
C SER A 350 15.89 6.14 10.82
N ALA A 351 17.16 6.35 10.50
CA ALA A 351 17.86 5.50 9.57
C ALA A 351 19.34 5.38 9.94
N SER A 352 19.93 4.25 9.58
CA SER A 352 21.35 4.00 9.67
C SER A 352 21.79 3.16 8.49
N PHE A 353 22.93 3.49 7.89
CA PHE A 353 23.42 2.76 6.72
C PHE A 353 24.93 2.94 6.50
N HIS A 354 25.54 1.94 5.89
CA HIS A 354 26.90 2.02 5.37
C HIS A 354 26.96 2.63 3.96
N LYS A 355 27.97 3.46 3.69
CA LYS A 355 28.31 3.99 2.36
C LYS A 355 29.79 3.79 2.07
N SER A 356 30.16 3.53 0.81
CA SER A 356 31.57 3.52 0.42
C SER A 356 32.19 4.93 0.51
N LEU A 357 33.50 5.00 0.72
CA LEU A 357 34.21 6.30 0.76
C LEU A 357 34.17 7.05 -0.58
N ASN A 358 34.01 6.32 -1.70
CA ASN A 358 33.98 6.87 -3.05
C ASN A 358 32.56 7.22 -3.52
N GLY A 359 31.55 6.95 -2.70
CA GLY A 359 30.13 7.11 -3.04
C GLY A 359 29.57 6.02 -3.97
N GLY A 360 28.25 5.90 -4.01
CA GLY A 360 27.50 5.20 -5.06
C GLY A 360 27.17 3.71 -4.85
N LYS A 361 27.98 2.94 -4.12
CA LYS A 361 27.68 1.52 -3.81
C LYS A 361 27.88 1.22 -2.34
N ASN A 362 27.12 0.25 -1.82
CA ASN A 362 27.35 -0.29 -0.48
C ASN A 362 28.78 -0.88 -0.43
N PRO A 363 29.53 -0.64 0.66
CA PRO A 363 30.85 -1.20 0.82
C PRO A 363 30.76 -2.73 0.98
N ALA A 364 31.73 -3.45 0.41
CA ALA A 364 31.86 -4.89 0.64
C ALA A 364 32.66 -5.11 1.94
N LEU A 365 31.94 -5.30 3.05
CA LEU A 365 32.54 -5.40 4.38
C LEU A 365 32.85 -6.86 4.74
N GLY A 366 34.12 -7.12 4.98
CA GLY A 366 34.67 -8.43 5.37
C GLY A 366 35.22 -8.42 6.79
N ARG A 367 35.96 -9.47 7.15
CA ARG A 367 36.62 -9.61 8.47
C ARG A 367 38.06 -9.07 8.50
N ASP A 368 38.59 -8.73 7.35
CA ASP A 368 39.91 -8.13 7.14
C ASP A 368 39.83 -6.61 7.25
N VAL A 369 40.90 -5.99 7.76
CA VAL A 369 40.95 -4.53 7.96
C VAL A 369 40.93 -3.77 6.63
N GLU A 370 41.41 -4.39 5.55
CA GLU A 370 41.44 -3.85 4.20
C GLU A 370 40.03 -3.62 3.62
N SER A 371 39.05 -4.43 4.02
CA SER A 371 37.64 -4.25 3.65
C SER A 371 36.95 -3.09 4.40
N GLN A 372 37.53 -2.61 5.50
CA GLN A 372 36.88 -1.68 6.42
C GLN A 372 37.13 -0.21 6.05
N ASN A 373 36.68 0.16 4.86
CA ASN A 373 36.78 1.50 4.28
C ASN A 373 35.38 2.03 3.91
N TYR A 374 34.72 2.73 4.83
CA TYR A 374 33.33 3.15 4.68
C TYR A 374 32.96 4.37 5.54
N LEU A 375 31.79 4.90 5.26
CA LEU A 375 31.05 5.82 6.12
C LEU A 375 29.92 5.05 6.78
N TYR A 376 29.77 5.18 8.09
CA TYR A 376 28.55 4.80 8.79
C TYR A 376 27.75 6.06 9.07
N VAL A 377 26.55 6.15 8.50
CA VAL A 377 25.70 7.34 8.56
C VAL A 377 24.47 7.01 9.38
N GLN A 378 24.14 7.87 10.34
CA GLN A 378 22.92 7.79 11.14
C GLN A 378 22.12 9.09 10.94
N VAL A 379 20.82 8.95 10.71
CA VAL A 379 19.88 10.04 10.44
C VAL A 379 18.72 9.96 11.43
N GLU A 380 18.41 11.09 12.05
CA GLU A 380 17.26 11.25 12.94
C GLU A 380 16.57 12.58 12.61
N ASP A 381 15.34 12.53 12.11
CA ASP A 381 14.58 13.71 11.74
C ASP A 381 13.17 13.68 12.32
N LYS A 382 12.63 14.87 12.57
CA LYS A 382 11.24 15.09 12.95
C LYS A 382 10.69 16.33 12.28
N ALA A 383 9.43 16.29 11.87
CA ALA A 383 8.73 17.46 11.37
C ALA A 383 7.29 17.49 11.88
N SER A 384 6.74 18.70 12.05
CA SER A 384 5.34 18.92 12.36
C SER A 384 4.77 20.14 11.63
N SER A 385 3.47 20.09 11.35
CA SER A 385 2.70 21.22 10.82
C SER A 385 1.33 21.24 11.50
N SER A 386 0.91 22.41 11.99
CA SER A 386 -0.36 22.62 12.68
C SER A 386 -1.10 23.80 12.04
N ALA A 387 -2.18 23.51 11.33
CA ALA A 387 -3.10 24.52 10.80
C ALA A 387 -4.27 24.69 11.77
N ASN A 388 -4.58 25.94 12.13
CA ASN A 388 -5.62 26.29 13.08
C ASN A 388 -6.54 27.36 12.49
N LEU A 389 -7.83 27.04 12.47
CA LEU A 389 -8.91 27.89 11.98
C LEU A 389 -9.94 28.05 13.09
N ALA A 390 -10.47 29.26 13.29
CA ALA A 390 -11.58 29.48 14.21
C ALA A 390 -12.59 30.45 13.63
N TYR A 391 -13.86 30.21 13.92
CA TYR A 391 -15.00 30.96 13.46
C TYR A 391 -15.88 31.34 14.64
N LYS A 392 -16.43 32.56 14.58
CA LYS A 392 -17.45 33.06 15.51
C LYS A 392 -18.52 33.78 14.73
N ASP A 393 -19.78 33.42 14.95
CA ASP A 393 -20.92 33.96 14.18
C ASP A 393 -20.71 33.83 12.64
N GLY A 394 -19.97 32.81 12.21
CA GLY A 394 -19.60 32.56 10.81
C GLY A 394 -18.44 33.40 10.27
N LEU A 395 -17.88 34.31 11.07
CA LEU A 395 -16.72 35.12 10.71
C LEU A 395 -15.43 34.40 11.11
N LEU A 396 -14.45 34.36 10.21
CA LEU A 396 -13.11 33.86 10.50
C LEU A 396 -12.46 34.77 11.55
N THR A 397 -12.06 34.20 12.68
CA THR A 397 -11.43 34.91 13.81
C THR A 397 -9.98 34.48 14.04
N ASN A 398 -9.58 33.33 13.49
CA ASN A 398 -8.22 32.84 13.52
C ASN A 398 -7.92 32.02 12.27
N ALA A 399 -6.75 32.22 11.68
CA ALA A 399 -6.22 31.41 10.58
C ALA A 399 -4.70 31.43 10.67
N ALA A 400 -4.10 30.39 11.22
CA ALA A 400 -2.65 30.33 11.42
C ALA A 400 -2.09 28.94 11.14
N VAL A 401 -0.87 28.91 10.61
CA VAL A 401 -0.08 27.69 10.41
C VAL A 401 1.22 27.81 11.20
N SER A 402 1.52 26.80 12.02
CA SER A 402 2.81 26.66 12.72
C SER A 402 3.51 25.41 12.24
N GLN A 403 4.80 25.50 11.92
CA GLN A 403 5.59 24.40 11.39
C GLN A 403 6.93 24.32 12.11
N GLU A 404 7.42 23.11 12.30
CA GLU A 404 8.72 22.83 12.92
C GLU A 404 9.39 21.67 12.19
N ALA A 405 10.69 21.76 11.99
CA ALA A 405 11.50 20.67 11.43
C ALA A 405 12.85 20.60 12.14
N SER A 406 13.31 19.37 12.38
CA SER A 406 14.63 19.07 12.91
C SER A 406 15.23 17.93 12.09
N GLN A 407 16.51 18.08 11.75
CA GLN A 407 17.28 17.13 10.99
C GLN A 407 18.62 16.92 11.66
N ASN A 408 18.97 15.67 11.93
CA ASN A 408 20.24 15.33 12.55
C ASN A 408 20.95 14.26 11.74
N THR A 409 22.25 14.45 11.53
CA THR A 409 23.09 13.49 10.81
C THR A 409 24.40 13.30 11.52
N ARG A 410 24.70 12.06 11.89
CA ARG A 410 26.00 11.64 12.41
C ARG A 410 26.69 10.80 11.34
N THR A 411 27.92 11.14 10.98
CA THR A 411 28.70 10.38 10.01
C THR A 411 30.04 10.00 10.61
N GLN A 412 30.33 8.71 10.67
CA GLN A 412 31.58 8.15 11.15
C GLN A 412 32.35 7.59 9.96
N LYS A 413 33.59 8.04 9.75
CA LYS A 413 34.44 7.60 8.65
C LYS A 413 35.48 6.61 9.14
N TYR A 414 35.50 5.44 8.52
CA TYR A 414 36.46 4.39 8.79
C TYR A 414 37.41 4.20 7.61
N VAL A 415 38.70 4.10 7.92
CA VAL A 415 39.77 3.74 6.97
C VAL A 415 40.61 2.65 7.61
N MET A 416 40.75 1.53 6.89
CA MET A 416 41.45 0.33 7.39
C MET A 416 40.98 -0.10 8.80
N GLY A 417 39.67 -0.02 9.06
CA GLY A 417 39.05 -0.43 10.33
C GLY A 417 39.15 0.59 11.46
N LYS A 418 39.87 1.69 11.27
CA LYS A 418 40.04 2.76 12.28
C LYS A 418 39.09 3.90 12.00
N LEU A 419 38.43 4.41 13.04
CA LEU A 419 37.67 5.66 12.97
C LEU A 419 38.67 6.80 12.78
N VAL A 420 38.59 7.48 11.65
CA VAL A 420 39.51 8.58 11.31
C VAL A 420 38.85 9.94 11.32
N ASP A 421 37.52 9.99 11.25
CA ASP A 421 36.74 11.22 11.30
C ASP A 421 35.32 10.94 11.79
N GLU A 422 34.73 11.91 12.48
CA GLU A 422 33.34 11.85 12.95
C GLU A 422 32.73 13.25 12.90
N THR A 423 31.58 13.35 12.26
CA THR A 423 30.86 14.61 12.10
C THR A 423 29.43 14.51 12.61
N PHE A 424 28.92 15.61 13.14
CA PHE A 424 27.56 15.75 13.64
C PHE A 424 26.97 17.05 13.10
N VAL A 425 25.87 16.95 12.34
CA VAL A 425 25.26 18.08 11.64
C VAL A 425 23.79 18.21 12.06
N PRO A 426 23.49 18.99 13.12
CA PRO A 426 22.14 19.32 13.51
C PRO A 426 21.61 20.52 12.71
N LYS A 427 20.35 20.47 12.30
CA LYS A 427 19.60 21.58 11.69
C LYS A 427 18.21 21.63 12.30
N GLU A 428 17.73 22.81 12.63
CA GLU A 428 16.37 23.01 13.14
C GLU A 428 15.83 24.37 12.70
N ALA A 429 14.53 24.44 12.51
CA ALA A 429 13.82 25.68 12.20
C ALA A 429 12.35 25.55 12.56
N SER A 430 11.74 26.69 12.89
CA SER A 430 10.31 26.81 13.09
C SER A 430 9.79 28.05 12.37
N ALA A 431 8.54 27.99 11.93
CA ALA A 431 7.86 29.10 11.28
C ALA A 431 6.41 29.17 11.76
N LYS A 432 5.92 30.38 12.00
CA LYS A 432 4.51 30.65 12.29
C LYS A 432 4.01 31.72 11.33
N ARG A 433 2.91 31.42 10.64
CA ARG A 433 2.30 32.30 9.64
C ARG A 433 0.86 32.56 10.02
N ASP A 434 0.48 33.83 10.09
CA ASP A 434 -0.89 34.28 10.29
C ASP A 434 -1.48 34.70 8.94
N TYR A 435 -2.62 34.11 8.59
CA TYR A 435 -3.32 34.31 7.33
C TYR A 435 -4.62 35.07 7.49
N LEU A 436 -5.02 35.44 8.71
CA LEU A 436 -6.31 36.08 8.98
C LEU A 436 -6.47 37.37 8.15
N VAL A 437 -5.49 38.28 8.24
CA VAL A 437 -5.54 39.57 7.54
C VAL A 437 -5.54 39.40 6.01
N LEU A 438 -4.74 38.45 5.49
CA LEU A 438 -4.66 38.18 4.05
C LEU A 438 -5.99 37.63 3.52
N LEU A 439 -6.61 36.72 4.27
CA LEU A 439 -7.90 36.12 3.91
C LEU A 439 -9.05 37.12 4.03
N GLU A 440 -9.05 37.96 5.07
CA GLU A 440 -10.02 39.05 5.21
C GLU A 440 -9.93 40.04 4.04
N TYR A 441 -8.71 40.43 3.65
CA TYR A 441 -8.49 41.32 2.53
C TYR A 441 -8.99 40.70 1.22
N ALA A 442 -8.58 39.47 0.91
CA ALA A 442 -9.01 38.75 -0.29
C ALA A 442 -10.55 38.57 -0.35
N ALA A 443 -11.19 38.29 0.79
CA ALA A 443 -12.64 38.18 0.88
C ALA A 443 -13.36 39.53 0.67
N LYS A 444 -12.79 40.65 1.17
CA LYS A 444 -13.36 41.99 0.97
C LYS A 444 -13.28 42.44 -0.49
N GLU A 445 -12.13 42.23 -1.14
CA GLU A 445 -11.94 42.61 -2.55
C GLU A 445 -12.84 41.80 -3.49
N SER A 446 -12.97 40.49 -3.27
CA SER A 446 -13.89 39.65 -4.05
C SER A 446 -15.37 40.06 -3.91
N LYS A 447 -15.80 40.59 -2.76
CA LYS A 447 -17.19 41.05 -2.55
C LYS A 447 -17.52 42.40 -3.22
N LYS A 448 -16.52 43.24 -3.46
CA LYS A 448 -16.73 44.59 -4.04
C LYS A 448 -16.91 44.58 -5.55
N SER A 449 -16.60 43.46 -6.21
CA SER A 449 -16.55 43.37 -7.66
C SER A 449 -17.31 42.17 -8.17
N LYS A 450 -18.07 42.35 -9.26
CA LYS A 450 -18.84 41.29 -9.92
C LYS A 450 -18.09 40.60 -11.06
N ASP A 451 -16.81 40.91 -11.27
CA ASP A 451 -16.03 40.40 -12.42
C ASP A 451 -15.31 39.08 -12.13
N ALA A 452 -15.38 38.15 -13.10
CA ALA A 452 -14.76 36.81 -13.04
C ALA A 452 -13.22 36.82 -12.86
N LEU A 453 -12.56 37.91 -13.24
CA LEU A 453 -11.11 38.10 -13.05
C LEU A 453 -10.71 38.28 -11.58
N GLN A 454 -11.64 38.68 -10.69
CA GLN A 454 -11.34 38.92 -9.26
C GLN A 454 -11.84 37.81 -8.34
N GLU A 455 -12.84 37.02 -8.75
CA GLU A 455 -13.05 35.67 -8.17
C GLU A 455 -11.78 34.80 -8.30
N SER A 456 -10.94 35.05 -9.31
CA SER A 456 -9.62 34.40 -9.44
C SER A 456 -8.66 34.80 -8.32
N THR A 457 -8.70 36.02 -7.78
CA THR A 457 -7.70 36.47 -6.78
C THR A 457 -7.83 35.78 -5.42
N LEU A 458 -9.05 35.59 -4.91
CA LEU A 458 -9.27 34.81 -3.68
C LEU A 458 -8.93 33.34 -3.92
N LYS A 459 -9.31 32.80 -5.08
CA LYS A 459 -9.02 31.42 -5.46
C LYS A 459 -7.50 31.16 -5.58
N GLU A 460 -6.77 32.04 -6.24
CA GLU A 460 -5.31 31.99 -6.38
C GLU A 460 -4.61 32.13 -5.02
N ALA A 461 -5.10 33.02 -4.15
CA ALA A 461 -4.59 33.12 -2.79
C ALA A 461 -4.76 31.80 -2.04
N LEU A 462 -5.96 31.20 -2.07
CA LEU A 462 -6.25 29.91 -1.42
C LEU A 462 -5.45 28.75 -2.02
N GLU A 463 -5.27 28.71 -3.33
CA GLU A 463 -4.45 27.70 -4.02
C GLU A 463 -2.97 27.78 -3.60
N ASN A 464 -2.45 29.00 -3.40
CA ASN A 464 -1.10 29.23 -2.88
C ASN A 464 -0.97 28.88 -1.39
N LEU A 465 -2.02 29.11 -0.59
CA LEU A 465 -2.04 28.81 0.84
C LEU A 465 -1.93 27.32 1.13
N GLN A 466 -2.52 26.44 0.31
CA GLN A 466 -2.47 25.00 0.54
C GLN A 466 -1.02 24.50 0.63
N ALA A 467 -0.12 25.03 -0.20
CA ALA A 467 1.29 24.65 -0.18
C ALA A 467 1.98 25.03 1.14
N SER A 468 1.51 26.08 1.80
CA SER A 468 2.07 26.58 3.06
C SER A 468 1.63 25.76 4.28
N VAL A 469 0.57 24.95 4.14
CA VAL A 469 0.04 24.07 5.20
C VAL A 469 0.74 22.72 5.19
N MET A 470 1.15 22.24 4.01
CA MET A 470 1.78 20.93 3.86
C MET A 470 3.02 20.82 4.76
N LEU A 471 3.19 19.64 5.35
CA LEU A 471 4.36 19.31 6.17
C LEU A 471 5.67 19.62 5.43
N GLN A 472 6.57 20.34 6.09
CA GLN A 472 7.91 20.65 5.59
C GLN A 472 8.95 19.98 6.49
N GLU A 473 9.80 19.16 5.90
CA GLU A 473 10.80 18.35 6.63
C GLU A 473 12.22 18.90 6.53
N ASP A 474 12.47 19.87 5.64
CA ASP A 474 13.74 20.60 5.54
C ASP A 474 13.67 21.90 6.35
N PRO A 475 14.43 22.02 7.45
CA PRO A 475 14.53 23.26 8.22
C PRO A 475 14.87 24.49 7.38
N SER A 476 15.68 24.32 6.33
CA SER A 476 16.14 25.40 5.44
C SER A 476 15.00 26.02 4.61
N ALA A 477 13.89 25.30 4.44
CA ALA A 477 12.70 25.76 3.76
C ALA A 477 11.71 26.48 4.70
N LEU A 478 11.87 26.34 6.03
CA LEU A 478 11.08 27.06 7.03
C LEU A 478 11.67 28.42 7.39
N SER A 479 12.99 28.57 7.27
CA SER A 479 13.72 29.81 7.60
C SER A 479 13.62 30.91 6.52
N ARG A 480 12.76 30.75 5.51
CA ARG A 480 12.59 31.70 4.40
C ARG A 480 11.31 32.51 4.50
#